data_AF-A0A813L798-F1
#
_entry.id   AF-A0A813L798-F1
#
_cell.length_a   1.000
_cell.length_b   1.000
_cell.length_c   1.000
_cell.angle_alpha   90.00
_cell.angle_beta   90.00
_cell.angle_gamma   90.00
#
_symmetry.space_group_name_H-M   'P 1'
#
loop_
_entity.id
_entity.type
_entity.pdbx_description
1 polymer ?
#
loop_
_entity_poly.entity_id
_entity_poly.type
_entity_poly.pdbx_seq_one_letter_code
_entity_poly.pdbx_strand_id
1 'polypeptide(L)'
;MLGTSRTEGLLLLGLGLLPMARAAVDSCIVYNRGEEPVAVTALDEGWGWFVVVGFGIFFTLVTIGVTHAQQSVEGGTMSSEHFNTGGRNVGPGLTAAVIVSRWTWAATLLMSSNMGWRVGISGPFWYASGATVQILLFAVLAIQVKRRAPHMRTFMEVVKARFGTTTHCVMICFALLTNCIVTSMLLLGGASTISDLTGMSKIWAAFLIPLLSCWIYTMHGGLKATFFASYVHTTIIFLMLIIFGFTVYGGSGDSSGLYGSPSKVYNGLEKASIQAFFSATQPEQTFGTGGYFSSLGSYIQNDGTCYSSGATALEKS
;
A
#
# COMPACT_ATOMS: atom_id res chain seq x y z
N MET A 1 33.48 -39.93 -26.54
CA MET A 1 34.15 -41.09 -25.91
C MET A 1 34.29 -40.80 -24.43
N LEU A 2 33.97 -41.79 -23.58
CA LEU A 2 33.92 -41.79 -22.09
C LEU A 2 32.76 -40.95 -21.49
N GLY A 3 31.66 -41.46 -20.94
CA GLY A 3 31.20 -42.82 -20.66
C GLY A 3 31.44 -43.27 -19.21
N THR A 4 30.46 -43.05 -18.31
CA THR A 4 30.00 -43.90 -17.16
C THR A 4 28.93 -43.10 -16.38
N SER A 5 27.61 -43.37 -16.34
CA SER A 5 26.79 -44.57 -16.04
C SER A 5 26.21 -44.57 -14.60
N ARG A 6 24.90 -44.90 -14.52
CA ARG A 6 24.03 -45.28 -13.38
C ARG A 6 23.21 -44.15 -12.74
N THR A 7 21.89 -44.24 -12.59
CA THR A 7 20.93 -45.34 -12.81
C THR A 7 19.51 -44.73 -12.77
N GLU A 8 18.69 -45.03 -13.77
CA GLU A 8 17.23 -44.87 -13.65
C GLU A 8 16.67 -46.03 -12.82
N GLY A 9 15.84 -45.70 -11.84
CA GLY A 9 15.09 -46.65 -11.03
C GLY A 9 13.65 -46.13 -10.89
N LEU A 10 12.79 -46.61 -11.78
CA LEU A 10 11.34 -46.45 -11.72
C LEU A 10 10.80 -47.45 -10.67
N LEU A 11 10.24 -46.95 -9.56
CA LEU A 11 9.42 -47.78 -8.66
C LEU A 11 8.24 -46.95 -8.14
N LEU A 12 7.05 -47.47 -8.41
CA LEU A 12 5.72 -46.94 -8.18
C LEU A 12 5.33 -46.92 -6.68
N LEU A 13 4.42 -45.98 -6.37
CA LEU A 13 3.48 -45.91 -5.24
C LEU A 13 3.94 -45.27 -3.90
N GLY A 14 3.32 -44.13 -3.59
CA GLY A 14 3.01 -43.71 -2.20
C GLY A 14 3.88 -42.60 -1.61
N LEU A 15 3.23 -41.52 -1.15
CA LEU A 15 3.76 -40.33 -0.46
C LEU A 15 4.61 -39.36 -1.30
N GLY A 16 3.95 -38.31 -1.81
CA GLY A 16 4.59 -37.14 -2.41
C GLY A 16 5.23 -36.23 -1.36
N LEU A 17 6.47 -36.56 -0.96
CA LEU A 17 7.46 -35.57 -0.52
C LEU A 17 8.00 -34.87 -1.78
N LEU A 18 7.60 -33.62 -2.01
CA LEU A 18 8.23 -32.78 -3.03
C LEU A 18 9.68 -32.49 -2.59
N PRO A 19 10.71 -32.89 -3.35
CA PRO A 19 12.06 -32.46 -3.08
C PRO A 19 12.18 -30.97 -3.41
N MET A 20 12.64 -30.15 -2.46
CA MET A 20 13.20 -28.83 -2.76
C MET A 20 14.46 -29.05 -3.61
N ALA A 21 14.28 -29.10 -4.93
CA ALA A 21 15.39 -28.96 -5.86
C ALA A 21 16.00 -27.58 -5.64
N ARG A 22 17.28 -27.58 -5.26
CA ARG A 22 18.14 -26.40 -5.27
C ARG A 22 18.22 -25.95 -6.72
N ALA A 23 17.41 -24.96 -7.11
CA ALA A 23 17.54 -24.32 -8.40
C ALA A 23 18.89 -23.59 -8.41
N ALA A 24 19.90 -24.22 -9.01
CA ALA A 24 21.03 -23.46 -9.54
C ALA A 24 20.42 -22.52 -10.59
N VAL A 25 20.42 -21.21 -10.29
CA VAL A 25 20.01 -20.20 -11.26
C VAL A 25 21.16 -20.09 -12.27
N ASP A 26 21.16 -20.98 -13.26
CA ASP A 26 22.15 -21.02 -14.35
C ASP A 26 21.86 -19.99 -15.46
N SER A 27 20.76 -19.23 -15.35
CA SER A 27 20.37 -18.21 -16.32
C SER A 27 19.95 -16.93 -15.64
N CYS A 28 20.72 -15.85 -15.83
CA CYS A 28 20.29 -14.51 -15.49
C CYS A 28 19.51 -13.90 -16.65
N ILE A 29 18.28 -13.47 -16.38
CA ILE A 29 17.50 -12.67 -17.32
C ILE A 29 17.88 -11.20 -17.09
N VAL A 30 18.60 -10.61 -18.03
CA VAL A 30 18.94 -9.19 -18.02
C VAL A 30 17.80 -8.43 -18.68
N TYR A 31 17.02 -7.72 -17.87
CA TYR A 31 15.97 -6.85 -18.38
C TYR A 31 16.56 -5.51 -18.83
N ASN A 32 16.11 -5.00 -19.99
CA ASN A 32 16.51 -3.67 -20.44
C ASN A 32 16.00 -2.59 -19.48
N ARG A 33 16.61 -1.40 -19.50
CA ARG A 33 16.18 -0.26 -18.69
C ARG A 33 14.71 0.09 -19.03
N GLY A 34 13.79 -0.27 -18.14
CA GLY A 34 12.34 -0.07 -18.29
C GLY A 34 11.54 -1.34 -18.62
N GLU A 35 12.20 -2.48 -18.80
CA GLU A 35 11.58 -3.79 -18.95
C GLU A 35 11.49 -4.44 -17.57
N GLU A 36 10.27 -4.74 -17.12
CA GLU A 36 10.07 -5.38 -15.80
C GLU A 36 10.19 -6.90 -15.94
N PRO A 37 10.74 -7.58 -14.92
CA PRO A 37 10.69 -9.03 -14.88
C PRO A 37 9.28 -9.54 -15.08
N VAL A 38 9.12 -10.58 -15.91
CA VAL A 38 7.87 -11.35 -15.99
C VAL A 38 7.72 -12.06 -14.65
N ALA A 39 7.26 -11.33 -13.64
CA ALA A 39 6.88 -11.88 -12.37
C ALA A 39 5.71 -12.82 -12.64
N VAL A 40 5.76 -14.02 -12.06
CA VAL A 40 4.64 -14.94 -12.13
C VAL A 40 3.50 -14.27 -11.36
N THR A 41 2.56 -13.65 -12.08
CA THR A 41 1.48 -12.90 -11.45
C THR A 41 0.47 -13.87 -10.86
N ALA A 42 -0.08 -13.52 -9.70
CA ALA A 42 -1.09 -14.37 -9.06
C ALA A 42 -2.42 -14.31 -9.82
N LEU A 43 -2.71 -13.18 -10.47
CA LEU A 43 -3.92 -12.94 -11.25
C LEU A 43 -3.56 -12.55 -12.70
N ASP A 44 -4.49 -12.82 -13.61
CA ASP A 44 -4.42 -12.38 -14.99
C ASP A 44 -4.56 -10.85 -15.13
N GLU A 45 -4.00 -10.29 -16.20
CA GLU A 45 -4.00 -8.85 -16.47
C GLU A 45 -5.43 -8.27 -16.53
N GLY A 46 -6.40 -9.07 -17.01
CA GLY A 46 -7.80 -8.65 -17.09
C GLY A 46 -8.39 -8.23 -15.73
N TRP A 47 -7.94 -8.83 -14.63
CA TRP A 47 -8.36 -8.43 -13.28
C TRP A 47 -7.84 -7.06 -12.88
N GLY A 48 -6.66 -6.67 -13.34
CA GLY A 48 -6.08 -5.34 -13.09
C GLY A 48 -6.96 -4.25 -13.71
N TRP A 49 -7.31 -4.43 -14.99
CA TRP A 49 -8.21 -3.52 -15.70
C TRP A 49 -9.61 -3.47 -15.09
N PHE A 50 -10.16 -4.62 -14.68
CA PHE A 50 -11.45 -4.68 -14.00
C PHE A 50 -11.47 -3.88 -12.69
N VAL A 51 -10.42 -4.03 -11.87
CA VAL A 51 -10.32 -3.30 -10.58
C VAL A 51 -10.07 -1.82 -10.80
N VAL A 52 -9.16 -1.44 -11.69
CA VAL A 52 -8.81 -0.02 -11.89
C VAL A 52 -9.93 0.74 -12.59
N VAL A 53 -10.48 0.19 -13.68
CA VAL A 53 -11.48 0.88 -14.50
C VAL A 53 -12.89 0.54 -14.04
N GLY A 54 -13.23 -0.74 -13.93
CA GLY A 54 -14.58 -1.19 -13.60
C GLY A 54 -15.00 -0.75 -12.20
N PHE A 55 -14.22 -1.13 -11.18
CA PHE A 55 -14.53 -0.74 -9.81
C PHE A 55 -14.38 0.77 -9.58
N GLY A 56 -13.39 1.42 -10.20
CA GLY A 56 -13.23 2.88 -10.14
C GLY A 56 -14.44 3.66 -10.67
N ILE A 57 -14.93 3.31 -11.87
CA ILE A 57 -16.13 3.94 -12.46
C ILE A 57 -17.36 3.63 -11.61
N PHE A 58 -17.56 2.37 -11.22
CA PHE A 58 -18.69 1.96 -10.39
C PHE A 58 -18.72 2.78 -9.09
N PHE A 59 -17.58 2.88 -8.40
CA PHE A 59 -17.47 3.61 -7.14
C PHE A 59 -17.76 5.11 -7.32
N THR A 60 -17.27 5.70 -8.40
CA THR A 60 -17.55 7.10 -8.75
C THR A 60 -19.04 7.32 -9.02
N LEU A 61 -19.69 6.44 -9.79
CA LEU A 61 -21.13 6.55 -10.07
C LEU A 61 -21.97 6.41 -8.79
N VAL A 62 -21.64 5.45 -7.92
CA VAL A 62 -22.30 5.29 -6.62
C VAL A 62 -22.14 6.56 -5.78
N THR A 63 -20.92 7.09 -5.69
CA THR A 63 -20.63 8.28 -4.89
C THR A 63 -21.36 9.52 -5.41
N ILE A 64 -21.38 9.73 -6.73
CA ILE A 64 -22.11 10.82 -7.37
C ILE A 64 -23.62 10.66 -7.14
N GLY A 65 -24.15 9.44 -7.34
CA GLY A 65 -25.57 9.14 -7.13
C GLY A 65 -26.02 9.43 -5.71
N VAL A 66 -25.23 9.00 -4.71
CA VAL A 66 -25.55 9.28 -3.31
C VAL A 66 -25.40 10.77 -2.99
N THR A 67 -24.38 11.43 -3.53
CA THR A 67 -24.19 12.88 -3.35
C THR A 67 -25.39 13.65 -3.90
N HIS A 68 -25.89 13.28 -5.08
CA HIS A 68 -27.04 13.91 -5.70
C HIS A 68 -28.34 13.64 -4.93
N ALA A 69 -28.54 12.40 -4.45
CA ALA A 69 -29.66 12.06 -3.58
C ALA A 69 -29.63 12.89 -2.29
N GLN A 70 -28.46 13.08 -1.69
CA GLN A 70 -28.31 13.90 -0.49
C GLN A 70 -28.58 15.38 -0.77
N GLN A 71 -28.08 15.92 -1.88
CA GLN A 71 -28.38 17.31 -2.31
C GLN A 71 -29.88 17.52 -2.51
N SER A 72 -30.57 16.52 -3.07
CA SER A 72 -32.02 16.56 -3.26
C SER A 72 -32.79 16.53 -1.94
N VAL A 73 -32.28 15.87 -0.89
CA VAL A 73 -32.91 15.82 0.44
C VAL A 73 -32.63 17.09 1.24
N GLU A 74 -31.46 17.70 1.07
CA GLU A 74 -31.04 18.88 1.85
C GLU A 74 -31.49 20.22 1.26
N GLY A 75 -31.95 20.25 0.01
CA GLY A 75 -32.64 21.41 -0.60
C GLY A 75 -31.83 22.70 -0.68
N GLY A 76 -30.50 22.64 -0.54
CA GLY A 76 -29.62 23.81 -0.45
C GLY A 76 -28.81 24.08 -1.72
N THR A 77 -28.64 25.35 -2.09
CA THR A 77 -27.74 25.77 -3.18
C THR A 77 -26.27 25.56 -2.79
N MET A 78 -25.46 24.98 -3.68
CA MET A 78 -24.02 24.76 -3.48
C MET A 78 -23.24 26.08 -3.40
N SER A 79 -23.11 26.64 -2.19
CA SER A 79 -22.20 27.77 -1.91
C SER A 79 -20.75 27.30 -1.82
N SER A 80 -19.79 28.18 -2.11
CA SER A 80 -18.36 27.91 -1.95
C SER A 80 -17.98 27.55 -0.50
N GLU A 81 -18.69 28.10 0.49
CA GLU A 81 -18.52 27.70 1.88
C GLU A 81 -19.05 26.28 2.11
N HIS A 82 -20.19 25.93 1.51
CA HIS A 82 -20.75 24.58 1.62
C HIS A 82 -19.83 23.54 0.98
N PHE A 83 -19.22 23.85 -0.17
CA PHE A 83 -18.25 22.97 -0.84
C PHE A 83 -17.01 22.70 0.04
N ASN A 84 -16.49 23.72 0.73
CA ASN A 84 -15.28 23.61 1.54
C ASN A 84 -15.52 23.15 2.99
N THR A 85 -16.73 23.27 3.52
CA THR A 85 -17.03 22.97 4.94
C THR A 85 -18.07 21.87 5.13
N GLY A 86 -18.69 21.39 4.04
CA GLY A 86 -19.80 20.42 4.09
C GLY A 86 -21.01 20.94 4.89
N GLY A 87 -21.20 22.26 4.93
CA GLY A 87 -22.28 22.90 5.69
C GLY A 87 -22.11 22.84 7.21
N ARG A 88 -20.94 22.43 7.73
CA ARG A 88 -20.64 22.27 9.17
C ARG A 88 -21.60 21.34 9.93
N ASN A 89 -22.42 20.57 9.21
CA ASN A 89 -23.42 19.66 9.75
C ASN A 89 -23.04 18.22 9.40
N VAL A 90 -21.99 17.71 10.05
CA VAL A 90 -21.49 16.35 9.88
C VAL A 90 -21.54 15.66 11.23
N GLY A 91 -22.24 14.53 11.31
CA GLY A 91 -22.35 13.76 12.54
C GLY A 91 -21.00 13.26 13.07
N PRO A 92 -20.86 13.03 14.39
CA PRO A 92 -19.62 12.56 14.99
C PRO A 92 -19.20 11.18 14.47
N GLY A 93 -20.15 10.28 14.21
CA GLY A 93 -19.85 8.94 13.65
C GLY A 93 -19.26 9.00 12.23
N LEU A 94 -19.84 9.84 11.36
CA LEU A 94 -19.31 10.06 10.01
C LEU A 94 -17.92 10.70 10.08
N THR A 95 -17.72 11.67 10.98
CA THR A 95 -16.41 12.31 11.19
C THR A 95 -15.36 11.31 11.67
N ALA A 96 -15.70 10.43 12.62
CA ALA A 96 -14.79 9.40 13.12
C ALA A 96 -14.38 8.40 12.01
N ALA A 97 -15.35 7.94 11.21
CA ALA A 97 -15.07 7.03 10.09
C ALA A 97 -14.16 7.67 9.04
N VAL A 98 -14.34 8.96 8.73
CA VAL A 98 -13.47 9.71 7.81
C VAL A 98 -12.04 9.81 8.36
N ILE A 99 -11.88 10.03 9.67
CA ILE A 99 -10.55 10.06 10.29
C ILE A 99 -9.85 8.71 10.13
N VAL A 100 -10.54 7.61 10.43
CA VAL A 100 -10.00 6.25 10.25
C VAL A 100 -9.64 6.01 8.79
N SER A 101 -10.54 6.35 7.85
CA SER A 101 -10.31 6.24 6.40
C SER A 101 -8.99 6.87 5.95
N ARG A 102 -8.73 8.09 6.43
CA ARG A 102 -7.53 8.86 6.07
C ARG A 102 -6.24 8.26 6.60
N TRP A 103 -6.31 7.46 7.65
CA TRP A 103 -5.15 6.76 8.22
C TRP A 103 -4.96 5.36 7.62
N THR A 104 -6.02 4.74 7.12
CA THR A 104 -5.98 3.41 6.50
C THR A 104 -5.66 3.49 5.01
N TRP A 105 -4.49 4.03 4.65
CA TRP A 105 -4.05 4.07 3.25
C TRP A 105 -3.21 2.84 2.87
N ALA A 106 -3.21 2.47 1.58
CA ALA A 106 -2.58 1.23 1.10
C ALA A 106 -1.11 1.05 1.54
N ALA A 107 -0.30 2.10 1.43
CA ALA A 107 1.09 2.06 1.88
C ALA A 107 1.28 1.69 3.36
N THR A 108 0.35 2.05 4.25
CA THR A 108 0.42 1.70 5.69
C THR A 108 0.20 0.20 5.88
N LEU A 109 -0.79 -0.36 5.18
CA LEU A 109 -1.12 -1.79 5.24
C LEU A 109 -0.01 -2.64 4.62
N LEU A 110 0.52 -2.21 3.48
CA LEU A 110 1.61 -2.89 2.80
C LEU A 110 2.89 -2.86 3.63
N MET A 111 3.25 -1.70 4.17
CA MET A 111 4.45 -1.56 5.00
C MET A 111 4.34 -2.37 6.29
N SER A 112 3.17 -2.34 6.93
CA SER A 112 2.90 -3.16 8.12
C SER A 112 3.03 -4.64 7.81
N SER A 113 2.41 -5.14 6.74
CA SER A 113 2.52 -6.54 6.31
C SER A 113 3.95 -6.92 5.91
N ASN A 114 4.67 -6.03 5.22
CA ASN A 114 6.07 -6.24 4.86
C ASN A 114 6.96 -6.37 6.11
N MET A 115 6.75 -5.51 7.11
CA MET A 115 7.46 -5.63 8.38
C MET A 115 7.05 -6.90 9.14
N GLY A 116 5.78 -7.32 9.04
CA GLY A 116 5.34 -8.62 9.54
C GLY A 116 6.12 -9.78 8.94
N TRP A 117 6.26 -9.77 7.61
CA TRP A 117 7.04 -10.78 6.89
C TRP A 117 8.52 -10.78 7.30
N ARG A 118 9.12 -9.60 7.51
CA ARG A 118 10.56 -9.47 7.79
C ARG A 118 10.94 -9.76 9.23
N VAL A 119 10.17 -9.28 10.20
CA VAL A 119 10.53 -9.33 11.64
C VAL A 119 9.45 -9.96 12.52
N GLY A 120 8.49 -10.64 11.91
CA GLY A 120 7.38 -11.31 12.60
C GLY A 120 6.40 -10.32 13.22
N ILE A 121 5.67 -10.77 14.25
CA ILE A 121 4.57 -10.01 14.89
C ILE A 121 5.04 -8.66 15.45
N SER A 122 6.30 -8.56 15.84
CA SER A 122 6.88 -7.33 16.40
C SER A 122 6.79 -6.15 15.43
N GLY A 123 6.93 -6.39 14.12
CA GLY A 123 6.93 -5.34 13.09
C GLY A 123 5.61 -4.57 13.00
N PRO A 124 4.49 -5.25 12.69
CA PRO A 124 3.16 -4.64 12.67
C PRO A 124 2.79 -4.01 14.00
N PHE A 125 3.15 -4.65 15.13
CA PHE A 125 2.84 -4.13 16.46
C PHE A 125 3.51 -2.79 16.74
N TRP A 126 4.83 -2.68 16.51
CA TRP A 126 5.56 -1.42 16.73
C TRP A 126 5.16 -0.33 15.74
N TYR A 127 4.83 -0.71 14.50
CA TYR A 127 4.31 0.23 13.52
C TYR A 127 2.97 0.83 13.96
N ALA A 128 2.02 -0.02 14.40
CA ALA A 128 0.71 0.40 14.88
C ALA A 128 0.78 1.18 16.19
N SER A 129 1.63 0.77 17.14
CA SER A 129 1.79 1.45 18.43
C SER A 129 2.37 2.85 18.24
N GLY A 130 3.39 2.99 17.37
CA GLY A 130 3.94 4.27 16.96
C GLY A 130 2.87 5.18 16.35
N ALA A 131 2.06 4.69 15.41
CA ALA A 131 0.99 5.51 14.83
C ALA A 131 -0.08 5.94 15.86
N THR A 132 -0.41 5.05 16.79
CA THR A 132 -1.46 5.29 17.81
C THR A 132 -1.10 6.43 18.75
N VAL A 133 0.14 6.47 19.25
CA VAL A 133 0.61 7.54 20.15
C VAL A 133 0.51 8.90 19.47
N GLN A 134 0.92 8.99 18.20
CA GLN A 134 0.92 10.22 17.42
C GLN A 134 -0.51 10.75 17.23
N ILE A 135 -1.46 9.87 16.92
CA ILE A 135 -2.87 10.23 16.75
C ILE A 135 -3.48 10.73 18.06
N LEU A 136 -3.20 10.06 19.19
CA LEU A 136 -3.70 10.47 20.50
C LEU A 136 -3.19 11.86 20.91
N LEU A 137 -1.88 12.11 20.74
CA LEU A 137 -1.29 13.42 21.04
C LEU A 137 -1.88 14.52 20.13
N PHE A 138 -2.03 14.22 18.85
CA PHE A 138 -2.63 15.17 17.90
C PHE A 138 -4.11 15.46 18.24
N ALA A 139 -4.87 14.46 18.68
CA ALA A 139 -6.27 14.65 19.08
C ALA A 139 -6.39 15.62 20.26
N VAL A 140 -5.53 15.49 21.28
CA VAL A 140 -5.50 16.43 22.42
C VAL A 140 -5.21 17.85 21.94
N LEU A 141 -4.21 18.04 21.08
CA LEU A 141 -3.88 19.35 20.52
C LEU A 141 -5.02 19.94 19.69
N ALA A 142 -5.66 19.12 18.84
CA ALA A 142 -6.78 19.54 17.99
C ALA A 142 -7.98 20.02 18.83
N ILE A 143 -8.30 19.32 19.94
CA ILE A 143 -9.34 19.73 20.88
C ILE A 143 -9.01 21.09 21.49
N GLN A 144 -7.76 21.30 21.95
CA GLN A 144 -7.35 22.58 22.53
C GLN A 144 -7.43 23.73 21.53
N VAL A 145 -7.03 23.49 20.27
CA VAL A 145 -7.15 24.47 19.19
C VAL A 145 -8.61 24.82 18.95
N LYS A 146 -9.52 23.83 18.88
CA LYS A 146 -10.94 24.12 18.65
C LYS A 146 -11.64 24.79 19.82
N ARG A 147 -11.22 24.54 21.07
CA ARG A 147 -11.70 25.28 22.24
C ARG A 147 -11.30 26.76 22.22
N ARG A 148 -10.11 27.09 21.68
CA ARG A 148 -9.58 28.46 21.65
C ARG A 148 -9.93 29.23 20.37
N ALA A 149 -10.12 28.54 19.25
CA ALA A 149 -10.35 29.14 17.94
C ALA A 149 -11.42 28.36 17.14
N PRO A 150 -12.71 28.43 17.55
CA PRO A 150 -13.78 27.61 16.98
C PRO A 150 -14.11 27.95 15.52
N HIS A 151 -14.01 29.23 15.13
CA HIS A 151 -14.40 29.73 13.80
C HIS A 151 -13.34 29.55 12.70
N MET A 152 -12.14 29.06 13.04
CA MET A 152 -11.07 28.85 12.06
C MET A 152 -11.46 27.79 11.02
N ARG A 153 -11.14 28.07 9.75
CA ARG A 153 -11.42 27.20 8.60
C ARG A 153 -10.26 26.26 8.32
N THR A 154 -9.03 26.69 8.56
CA THR A 154 -7.83 25.86 8.37
C THR A 154 -6.93 25.93 9.60
N PHE A 155 -6.16 24.88 9.86
CA PHE A 155 -5.18 24.89 10.95
C PHE A 155 -4.05 25.91 10.70
N MET A 156 -3.81 26.26 9.43
CA MET A 156 -2.84 27.28 9.03
C MET A 156 -3.19 28.68 9.52
N GLU A 157 -4.48 29.01 9.67
CA GLU A 157 -4.90 30.30 10.22
C GLU A 157 -4.41 30.46 11.67
N VAL A 158 -4.31 29.37 12.44
CA VAL A 158 -3.81 29.40 13.82
C VAL A 158 -2.33 29.73 13.84
N VAL A 159 -1.57 29.19 12.88
CA VAL A 159 -0.16 29.51 12.70
C VAL A 159 0.02 30.98 12.40
N LYS A 160 -0.81 31.56 11.51
CA LYS A 160 -0.78 33.00 11.20
C LYS A 160 -1.08 33.86 12.43
N ALA A 161 -2.12 33.51 13.18
CA ALA A 161 -2.52 34.25 14.37
C ALA A 161 -1.47 34.20 15.49
N ARG A 162 -0.71 33.10 15.59
CA ARG A 162 0.29 32.92 16.64
C ARG A 162 1.70 33.38 16.27
N PHE A 163 2.14 33.14 15.04
CA PHE A 163 3.53 33.27 14.59
C PHE A 163 3.73 34.27 13.45
N GLY A 164 2.67 34.96 13.01
CA GLY A 164 2.73 35.97 11.96
C GLY A 164 2.72 35.42 10.54
N THR A 165 2.78 36.35 9.58
CA THR A 165 2.57 36.06 8.15
C THR A 165 3.74 35.28 7.52
N THR A 166 4.99 35.57 7.90
CA THR A 166 6.16 34.88 7.34
C THR A 166 6.13 33.38 7.67
N THR A 167 5.92 33.03 8.93
CA THR A 167 5.80 31.63 9.39
C THR A 167 4.60 30.94 8.74
N HIS A 168 3.49 31.65 8.54
CA HIS A 168 2.32 31.13 7.85
C HIS A 168 2.61 30.75 6.40
N CYS A 169 3.30 31.61 5.64
CA CYS A 169 3.68 31.30 4.25
C CYS A 169 4.60 30.07 4.19
N VAL A 170 5.62 30.01 5.06
CA VAL A 170 6.52 28.84 5.12
C VAL A 170 5.76 27.56 5.45
N MET A 171 4.87 27.59 6.44
CA MET A 171 4.07 26.43 6.81
C MET A 171 3.07 26.02 5.73
N ILE A 172 2.50 26.97 4.96
CA ILE A 172 1.69 26.64 3.78
C ILE A 172 2.53 25.92 2.74
N CYS A 173 3.74 26.40 2.42
CA CYS A 173 4.62 25.73 1.48
C CYS A 173 4.94 24.29 1.92
N PHE A 174 5.30 24.08 3.20
CA PHE A 174 5.52 22.73 3.74
C PHE A 174 4.27 21.86 3.68
N ALA A 175 3.08 22.40 4.01
CA ALA A 175 1.84 21.65 3.96
C ALA A 175 1.48 21.22 2.53
N LEU A 176 1.66 22.09 1.55
CA LEU A 176 1.42 21.78 0.14
C LEU A 176 2.43 20.75 -0.39
N LEU A 177 3.72 20.93 -0.11
CA LEU A 177 4.76 19.96 -0.49
C LEU A 177 4.50 18.59 0.13
N THR A 178 4.11 18.55 1.41
CA THR A 178 3.78 17.29 2.09
C THR A 178 2.60 16.60 1.42
N ASN A 179 1.54 17.34 1.07
CA ASN A 179 0.41 16.78 0.33
C ASN A 179 0.86 16.22 -1.03
N CYS A 180 1.71 16.94 -1.78
CA CYS A 180 2.24 16.45 -3.06
C CYS A 180 3.06 15.16 -2.91
N ILE A 181 3.95 15.09 -1.91
CA ILE A 181 4.79 13.91 -1.66
C ILE A 181 3.93 12.71 -1.25
N VAL A 182 3.00 12.91 -0.31
CA VAL A 182 2.11 11.84 0.17
C VAL A 182 1.21 11.35 -0.96
N THR A 183 0.60 12.24 -1.74
CA THR A 183 -0.20 11.85 -2.90
C THR A 183 0.63 11.05 -3.90
N SER A 184 1.85 11.48 -4.21
CA SER A 184 2.75 10.75 -5.13
C SER A 184 3.07 9.36 -4.60
N MET A 185 3.46 9.24 -3.32
CA MET A 185 3.77 7.96 -2.68
C MET A 185 2.56 7.01 -2.70
N LEU A 186 1.35 7.51 -2.46
CA LEU A 186 0.14 6.68 -2.49
C LEU A 186 -0.20 6.19 -3.90
N LEU A 187 0.00 7.03 -4.92
CA LEU A 187 -0.22 6.66 -6.31
C LEU A 187 0.77 5.61 -6.78
N LEU A 188 2.07 5.82 -6.52
CA LEU A 188 3.11 4.84 -6.87
C LEU A 188 2.93 3.54 -6.09
N GLY A 189 2.62 3.62 -4.80
CA GLY A 189 2.37 2.44 -3.97
C GLY A 189 1.18 1.62 -4.48
N GLY A 190 0.05 2.26 -4.77
CA GLY A 190 -1.14 1.60 -5.32
C GLY A 190 -0.88 0.99 -6.71
N ALA A 191 -0.25 1.75 -7.61
CA ALA A 191 0.08 1.29 -8.95
C ALA A 191 1.06 0.10 -8.94
N SER A 192 2.08 0.13 -8.07
CA SER A 192 3.01 -1.00 -7.91
C SER A 192 2.25 -2.24 -7.46
N THR A 193 1.36 -2.14 -6.47
CA THR A 193 0.64 -3.32 -5.99
C THR A 193 -0.30 -3.95 -7.01
N ILE A 194 -0.93 -3.15 -7.88
CA ILE A 194 -1.75 -3.70 -8.95
C ILE A 194 -0.87 -4.40 -9.98
N SER A 195 0.26 -3.79 -10.35
CA SER A 195 1.24 -4.39 -11.26
C SER A 195 1.82 -5.69 -10.72
N ASP A 196 2.16 -5.73 -9.43
CA ASP A 196 2.73 -6.91 -8.78
C ASP A 196 1.70 -8.06 -8.68
N LEU A 197 0.40 -7.74 -8.62
CA LEU A 197 -0.67 -8.72 -8.49
C LEU A 197 -1.17 -9.26 -9.84
N THR A 198 -1.32 -8.39 -10.84
CA THR A 198 -1.99 -8.70 -12.12
C THR A 198 -1.11 -8.55 -13.35
N GLY A 199 0.09 -7.97 -13.23
CA GLY A 199 0.97 -7.70 -14.37
C GLY A 199 0.55 -6.49 -15.21
N MET A 200 -0.45 -5.71 -14.77
CA MET A 200 -0.86 -4.50 -15.46
C MET A 200 0.23 -3.43 -15.33
N SER A 201 0.54 -2.71 -16.42
CA SER A 201 1.55 -1.65 -16.40
C SER A 201 1.28 -0.60 -15.31
N LYS A 202 2.31 -0.32 -14.51
CA LYS A 202 2.31 0.70 -13.43
C LYS A 202 1.90 2.08 -13.93
N ILE A 203 2.29 2.46 -15.15
CA ILE A 203 1.98 3.78 -15.72
C ILE A 203 0.46 3.94 -15.87
N TRP A 204 -0.19 2.96 -16.49
CA TRP A 204 -1.64 3.00 -16.69
C TRP A 204 -2.39 2.99 -15.36
N ALA A 205 -1.97 2.16 -14.41
CA ALA A 205 -2.57 2.12 -13.08
C ALA A 205 -2.42 3.47 -12.35
N ALA A 206 -1.24 4.08 -12.38
CA ALA A 206 -0.95 5.35 -11.70
C ALA A 206 -1.80 6.52 -12.22
N PHE A 207 -2.12 6.57 -13.52
CA PHE A 207 -2.99 7.59 -14.09
C PHE A 207 -4.47 7.29 -13.87
N LEU A 208 -4.92 6.06 -14.09
CA LEU A 208 -6.35 5.74 -14.09
C LEU A 208 -6.96 5.72 -12.68
N ILE A 209 -6.23 5.25 -11.68
CA ILE A 209 -6.70 5.19 -10.28
C ILE A 209 -7.20 6.57 -9.81
N PRO A 210 -6.41 7.66 -9.84
CA PRO A 210 -6.86 8.96 -9.37
C PRO A 210 -7.92 9.60 -10.27
N LEU A 211 -7.77 9.46 -11.60
CA LEU A 211 -8.67 10.07 -12.57
C LEU A 211 -10.09 9.50 -12.47
N LEU A 212 -10.21 8.17 -12.52
CA LEU A 212 -11.51 7.51 -12.54
C LEU A 212 -12.11 7.38 -11.14
N SER A 213 -11.30 7.06 -10.14
CA SER A 213 -11.84 6.74 -8.82
C SER A 213 -12.11 7.96 -7.96
N CYS A 214 -11.33 9.05 -8.03
CA CYS A 214 -11.40 10.13 -7.04
C CYS A 214 -11.70 11.51 -7.61
N TRP A 215 -11.10 11.86 -8.76
CA TRP A 215 -11.16 13.23 -9.28
C TRP A 215 -12.59 13.66 -9.59
N ILE A 216 -13.36 12.80 -10.26
CA ILE A 216 -14.70 13.11 -10.76
C ILE A 216 -15.68 13.40 -9.61
N TYR A 217 -15.75 12.55 -8.58
CA TYR A 217 -16.68 12.77 -7.47
C TYR A 217 -16.25 13.94 -6.58
N THR A 218 -14.95 14.20 -6.47
CA THR A 218 -14.42 15.30 -5.64
C THR A 218 -14.80 16.65 -6.25
N MET A 219 -14.69 16.76 -7.59
CA MET A 219 -15.08 17.96 -8.33
C MET A 219 -16.57 18.29 -8.21
N HIS A 220 -17.44 17.27 -8.26
CA HIS A 220 -18.89 17.48 -8.24
C HIS A 220 -19.46 17.65 -6.82
N GLY A 221 -18.88 16.99 -5.82
CA GLY A 221 -19.51 16.85 -4.51
C GLY A 221 -18.84 17.58 -3.34
N GLY A 222 -17.61 18.07 -3.51
CA GLY A 222 -16.89 18.80 -2.46
C GLY A 222 -16.61 17.97 -1.19
N LEU A 223 -16.43 18.66 -0.06
CA LEU A 223 -15.97 18.03 1.19
C LEU A 223 -16.97 17.01 1.73
N LYS A 224 -18.28 17.29 1.63
CA LYS A 224 -19.33 16.41 2.18
C LYS A 224 -19.46 15.11 1.40
N ALA A 225 -19.40 15.18 0.07
CA ALA A 225 -19.35 13.98 -0.77
C ALA A 225 -18.09 13.16 -0.49
N THR A 226 -16.95 13.82 -0.32
CA THR A 226 -15.70 13.16 0.03
C THR A 226 -15.80 12.42 1.37
N PHE A 227 -16.52 13.01 2.35
CA PHE A 227 -16.75 12.36 3.65
C PHE A 227 -17.62 11.12 3.52
N PHE A 228 -18.68 11.20 2.71
CA PHE A 228 -19.54 10.06 2.44
C PHE A 228 -18.80 8.95 1.68
N ALA A 229 -18.05 9.30 0.62
CA ALA A 229 -17.21 8.37 -0.12
C ALA A 229 -16.23 7.64 0.81
N SER A 230 -15.58 8.40 1.71
CA SER A 230 -14.67 7.86 2.73
C SER A 230 -15.39 6.88 3.66
N TYR A 231 -16.64 7.16 4.06
CA TYR A 231 -17.44 6.28 4.89
C TYR A 231 -17.74 4.94 4.20
N VAL A 232 -18.16 4.97 2.93
CA VAL A 232 -18.46 3.77 2.15
C VAL A 232 -17.21 2.92 1.96
N HIS A 233 -16.10 3.51 1.51
CA HIS A 233 -14.85 2.79 1.31
C HIS A 233 -14.30 2.19 2.61
N THR A 234 -14.37 2.93 3.72
CA THR A 234 -13.92 2.44 5.03
C THR A 234 -14.77 1.27 5.51
N THR A 235 -16.09 1.33 5.31
CA THR A 235 -16.99 0.22 5.63
C THR A 235 -16.62 -1.04 4.84
N ILE A 236 -16.36 -0.90 3.54
CA ILE A 236 -15.93 -2.02 2.68
C ILE A 236 -14.59 -2.59 3.17
N ILE A 237 -13.60 -1.75 3.48
CA ILE A 237 -12.31 -2.21 4.03
C ILE A 237 -12.53 -2.99 5.34
N PHE A 238 -13.32 -2.46 6.28
CA PHE A 238 -13.56 -3.15 7.55
C PHE A 238 -14.25 -4.50 7.35
N LEU A 239 -15.24 -4.57 6.47
CA LEU A 239 -15.89 -5.85 6.13
C LEU A 239 -14.88 -6.85 5.55
N MET A 240 -14.03 -6.40 4.61
CA MET A 240 -12.98 -7.25 4.05
C MET A 240 -11.97 -7.70 5.10
N LEU A 241 -11.55 -6.83 6.03
CA LEU A 241 -10.64 -7.17 7.11
C LEU A 241 -11.24 -8.18 8.08
N ILE A 242 -12.53 -8.05 8.39
CA ILE A 242 -13.25 -8.98 9.26
C ILE A 242 -13.33 -10.36 8.59
N ILE A 243 -13.75 -10.41 7.32
CA ILE A 243 -13.80 -11.66 6.55
C ILE A 243 -12.41 -12.29 6.47
N PHE A 244 -11.39 -11.51 6.08
CA PHE A 244 -10.01 -11.98 6.01
C PHE A 244 -9.51 -12.51 7.36
N GLY A 245 -9.80 -11.81 8.46
CA GLY A 245 -9.47 -12.25 9.80
C GLY A 245 -10.11 -13.59 10.15
N PHE A 246 -11.42 -13.76 9.92
CA PHE A 246 -12.10 -15.02 10.17
C PHE A 246 -11.60 -16.15 9.27
N THR A 247 -11.37 -15.89 7.98
CA THR A 247 -10.85 -16.88 7.04
C THR A 247 -9.43 -17.34 7.41
N VAL A 248 -8.56 -16.42 7.81
CA VAL A 248 -7.15 -16.72 8.14
C VAL A 248 -7.02 -17.37 9.51
N TYR A 249 -7.76 -16.92 10.53
CA TYR A 249 -7.60 -17.40 11.91
C TYR A 249 -8.57 -18.51 12.31
N GLY A 250 -9.75 -18.59 11.68
CA GLY A 250 -10.81 -19.54 12.02
C GLY A 250 -11.30 -20.42 10.87
N GLY A 251 -10.80 -20.24 9.65
CA GLY A 251 -11.17 -21.06 8.50
C GLY A 251 -10.59 -22.48 8.58
N SER A 252 -11.06 -23.38 7.70
CA SER A 252 -10.63 -24.78 7.64
C SER A 252 -9.14 -24.99 7.27
N GLY A 253 -8.39 -23.91 7.08
CA GLY A 253 -7.02 -23.93 6.56
C GLY A 253 -6.97 -24.47 5.12
N ASP A 254 -5.77 -24.46 4.55
CA ASP A 254 -5.47 -25.14 3.29
C ASP A 254 -4.40 -26.22 3.53
N SER A 255 -4.18 -27.06 2.52
CA SER A 255 -3.15 -28.09 2.36
C SER A 255 -1.75 -27.62 2.74
N SER A 256 -1.46 -26.32 2.61
CA SER A 256 -0.21 -25.67 3.03
C SER A 256 0.00 -25.63 4.54
N GLY A 257 -1.07 -25.75 5.35
CA GLY A 257 -1.01 -25.74 6.82
C GLY A 257 -0.59 -24.40 7.45
N LEU A 258 -0.55 -23.31 6.67
CA LEU A 258 -0.05 -22.00 7.10
C LEU A 258 -1.09 -21.12 7.81
N TYR A 259 -2.38 -21.37 7.58
CA TYR A 259 -3.49 -20.62 8.17
C TYR A 259 -4.62 -21.56 8.62
N GLY A 260 -5.64 -21.01 9.28
CA GLY A 260 -6.79 -21.74 9.84
C GLY A 260 -6.74 -21.94 11.36
N SER A 261 -5.65 -21.53 12.02
CA SER A 261 -5.62 -21.34 13.47
C SER A 261 -4.57 -20.29 13.86
N PRO A 262 -4.73 -19.58 14.99
CA PRO A 262 -3.74 -18.60 15.45
C PRO A 262 -2.33 -19.18 15.60
N SER A 263 -2.21 -20.42 16.10
CA SER A 263 -0.91 -21.09 16.25
C SER A 263 -0.24 -21.40 14.90
N LYS A 264 -1.02 -21.80 13.89
CA LYS A 264 -0.48 -22.07 12.54
C LYS A 264 0.02 -20.80 11.89
N VAL A 265 -0.76 -19.71 11.99
CA VAL A 265 -0.38 -18.39 11.45
C VAL A 265 0.88 -17.87 12.15
N TYR A 266 0.96 -17.99 13.48
CA TYR A 266 2.16 -17.62 14.26
C TYR A 266 3.40 -18.39 13.77
N ASN A 267 3.31 -19.72 13.69
CA ASN A 267 4.43 -20.57 13.28
C ASN A 267 4.84 -20.32 11.81
N GLY A 268 3.87 -20.04 10.92
CA GLY A 268 4.14 -19.69 9.53
C GLY A 268 4.86 -18.34 9.42
N LEU A 269 4.42 -17.35 10.19
CA LEU A 269 5.03 -16.03 10.23
C LEU A 269 6.44 -16.05 10.83
N GLU A 270 6.68 -16.87 11.85
CA GLU A 270 8.01 -17.06 12.43
C GLU A 270 8.98 -17.73 11.44
N LYS A 271 8.52 -18.74 10.70
CA LYS A 271 9.32 -19.34 9.63
C LYS A 271 9.65 -18.34 8.53
N ALA A 272 8.69 -17.51 8.14
CA ALA A 272 8.87 -16.47 7.13
C ALA A 272 9.87 -15.40 7.59
N SER A 273 9.80 -14.94 8.85
CA SER A 273 10.72 -13.93 9.37
C SER A 273 12.15 -14.44 9.49
N ILE A 274 12.33 -15.71 9.87
CA ILE A 274 13.64 -16.37 9.87
C ILE A 274 14.21 -16.42 8.44
N GLN A 275 13.41 -16.84 7.46
CA GLN A 275 13.85 -16.84 6.05
C GLN A 275 14.17 -15.44 5.54
N ALA A 276 13.35 -14.43 5.87
CA ALA A 276 13.57 -13.06 5.47
C ALA A 276 14.87 -12.49 6.06
N PHE A 277 15.18 -12.83 7.32
CA PHE A 277 16.44 -12.47 7.97
C PHE A 277 17.65 -13.11 7.27
N PHE A 278 17.57 -14.40 6.91
CA PHE A 278 18.65 -15.08 6.19
C PHE A 278 18.83 -14.62 4.75
N SER A 279 17.73 -14.27 4.06
CA SER A 279 17.79 -13.68 2.72
C SER A 279 18.40 -12.28 2.76
N ALA A 280 18.15 -11.51 3.82
CA ALA A 280 18.76 -10.19 4.04
C ALA A 280 20.21 -10.25 4.56
N THR A 281 20.69 -11.41 5.01
CA THR A 281 22.08 -11.64 5.47
C THR A 281 22.91 -12.45 4.47
N GLN A 282 22.36 -12.78 3.29
CA GLN A 282 23.19 -13.09 2.13
C GLN A 282 24.17 -11.91 1.97
N PRO A 283 25.49 -12.15 1.90
CA PRO A 283 26.44 -11.07 1.77
C PRO A 283 26.12 -10.34 0.47
N GLU A 284 25.58 -9.13 0.60
CA GLU A 284 25.60 -8.13 -0.45
C GLU A 284 27.04 -8.11 -0.95
N GLN A 285 27.27 -8.64 -2.16
CA GLN A 285 28.60 -8.77 -2.71
C GLN A 285 29.23 -7.39 -2.67
N THR A 286 30.18 -7.22 -1.75
CA THR A 286 31.18 -6.17 -1.64
C THR A 286 30.79 -4.88 -2.37
N PHE A 287 29.72 -4.22 -1.92
CA PHE A 287 29.31 -2.94 -2.51
C PHE A 287 30.38 -1.90 -2.16
N GLY A 288 31.05 -1.39 -3.19
CA GLY A 288 32.25 -0.57 -3.09
C GLY A 288 32.12 0.54 -2.05
N THR A 289 33.12 0.62 -1.19
CA THR A 289 33.34 1.73 -0.26
C THR A 289 33.51 3.03 -1.05
N GLY A 290 32.43 3.78 -1.27
CA GLY A 290 32.53 5.09 -1.92
C GLY A 290 31.20 5.80 -2.09
N GLY A 291 30.94 6.79 -1.23
CA GLY A 291 30.01 7.88 -1.51
C GLY A 291 28.61 7.73 -0.91
N TYR A 292 28.21 8.77 -0.18
CA TYR A 292 26.87 8.97 0.38
C TYR A 292 25.77 8.77 -0.67
N PHE A 293 24.63 8.20 -0.24
CA PHE A 293 23.40 7.93 -1.02
C PHE A 293 23.38 6.62 -1.83
N SER A 294 23.64 5.51 -1.14
CA SER A 294 23.87 4.16 -1.68
C SER A 294 22.68 3.53 -2.44
N SER A 295 21.42 3.89 -2.13
CA SER A 295 20.28 3.26 -2.82
C SER A 295 20.06 3.79 -4.23
N LEU A 296 20.25 5.10 -4.47
CA LEU A 296 20.07 5.68 -5.80
C LEU A 296 21.21 5.29 -6.76
N GLY A 297 22.42 5.08 -6.21
CA GLY A 297 23.57 4.56 -6.96
C GLY A 297 23.32 3.15 -7.52
N SER A 298 22.75 2.24 -6.71
CA SER A 298 22.38 0.90 -7.18
C SER A 298 21.29 0.90 -8.27
N TYR A 299 20.36 1.87 -8.23
CA TYR A 299 19.37 2.07 -9.29
C TYR A 299 19.96 2.65 -10.59
N ILE A 300 21.08 3.38 -10.50
CA ILE A 300 21.72 4.02 -11.66
C ILE A 300 22.87 3.17 -12.24
N GLN A 301 23.54 2.35 -11.43
CA GLN A 301 24.70 1.51 -11.82
C GLN A 301 24.36 0.06 -12.21
N ASN A 302 23.09 -0.36 -12.19
CA ASN A 302 22.75 -1.67 -12.73
C ASN A 302 22.82 -1.63 -14.28
N ASP A 303 24.00 -1.87 -14.83
CA ASP A 303 24.27 -2.02 -16.28
C ASP A 303 23.80 -3.39 -16.83
N GLY A 304 22.96 -4.13 -16.08
CA GLY A 304 22.43 -5.40 -16.52
C GLY A 304 23.50 -6.49 -16.59
N THR A 305 24.46 -6.49 -15.66
CA THR A 305 25.46 -7.56 -15.52
C THR A 305 25.13 -8.41 -14.31
N CYS A 306 24.85 -9.69 -14.53
CA CYS A 306 24.64 -10.65 -13.46
C CYS A 306 25.92 -11.35 -13.05
N TYR A 307 26.04 -11.62 -11.76
CA TYR A 307 27.19 -12.31 -11.18
C TYR A 307 26.74 -13.63 -10.56
N SER A 308 27.49 -14.70 -10.81
CA SER A 308 27.35 -15.98 -10.10
C SER A 308 27.71 -15.82 -8.61
N SER A 309 27.32 -16.79 -7.77
CA SER A 309 27.78 -16.89 -6.38
C SER A 309 29.32 -16.90 -6.24
N GLY A 310 30.06 -17.15 -7.33
CA GLY A 310 31.52 -17.02 -7.43
C GLY A 310 32.04 -15.69 -7.98
N ALA A 311 31.20 -14.64 -8.08
CA ALA A 311 31.53 -13.31 -8.62
C ALA A 311 32.01 -13.29 -10.09
N THR A 312 31.76 -14.36 -10.85
CA THR A 312 31.97 -14.38 -12.30
C THR A 312 30.75 -13.80 -13.03
N ALA A 313 31.00 -12.92 -14.00
CA ALA A 313 29.95 -12.35 -14.83
C ALA A 313 29.31 -13.44 -15.69
N LEU A 314 27.98 -13.56 -15.65
CA LEU A 314 27.20 -14.47 -16.47
C LEU A 314 26.94 -13.82 -17.85
N GLU A 315 27.09 -14.60 -18.91
CA GLU A 315 26.86 -14.14 -20.28
C GLU A 315 25.36 -13.89 -20.53
N LYS A 316 25.02 -12.85 -21.30
CA LYS A 316 23.64 -12.48 -21.62
C LYS A 316 23.05 -13.54 -22.56
N SER A 317 21.93 -14.18 -22.17
CA SER A 317 21.12 -15.02 -23.06
C SER A 317 20.16 -14.18 -23.88
#